data_AF-A0A1Y1KLI6-F1
#
_entry.id   AF-A0A1Y1KLI6-F1
#
_cell.length_a   1.000
_cell.length_b   1.000
_cell.length_c   1.000
_cell.angle_alpha   90.00
_cell.angle_beta   90.00
_cell.angle_gamma   90.00
#
_symmetry.space_group_name_H-M   'P 1'
#
loop_
_entity.id
_entity.type
_entity.pdbx_description
1 polymer ?
#
loop_
_entity_poly.entity_id
_entity_poly.type
_entity_poly.pdbx_seq_one_letter_code
_entity_poly.pdbx_strand_id
1 'polypeptide(L)'
;MNVLLPAIIDCYLLALRTMYVKYDHLSDSCASYHEPEIPDAYSENIYHSTLNEWYSKLIYKYEQYRVIKKAEGVSVPKQEYDREAGIMPQVPYARMPVSPSTHIISEEDVLYGELRQSFITTVEPNVVNLRKHIILGGIFFVELYFQPPQPQLLVSMEMSITRLLVPKFLKEVKFRVPYKAPAPAPAPSSTTA
;
A
#
# COMPACT_ATOMS: atom_id res chain seq x y z
N MET A 1 7.58 5.36 7.49
CA MET A 1 7.44 4.14 8.31
C MET A 1 8.46 3.14 7.82
N ASN A 2 9.29 2.60 8.72
CA ASN A 2 10.39 1.70 8.33
C ASN A 2 10.11 0.33 8.96
N VAL A 3 10.07 -0.72 8.14
CA VAL A 3 9.93 -2.10 8.59
C VAL A 3 11.29 -2.77 8.46
N LEU A 4 11.79 -3.34 9.55
CA LEU A 4 13.03 -4.12 9.55
C LEU A 4 12.69 -5.59 9.34
N LEU A 5 13.20 -6.18 8.27
CA LEU A 5 13.09 -7.61 8.04
C LEU A 5 14.13 -8.36 8.90
N PRO A 6 13.82 -9.58 9.36
CA PRO A 6 14.81 -10.48 9.94
C PRO A 6 16.04 -10.62 9.05
N ALA A 7 17.24 -10.60 9.63
CA ALA A 7 18.50 -10.68 8.88
C ALA A 7 18.67 -11.96 8.04
N ILE A 8 17.86 -12.99 8.32
CA ILE A 8 17.83 -14.25 7.55
C ILE A 8 17.08 -14.12 6.21
N ILE A 9 16.24 -13.09 6.05
CA ILE A 9 15.54 -12.82 4.80
C ILE A 9 16.45 -12.00 3.90
N ASP A 10 17.08 -12.68 2.94
CA ASP A 10 17.80 -12.05 1.84
C ASP A 10 16.83 -11.83 0.67
N CYS A 11 16.43 -10.58 0.44
CA CYS A 11 15.44 -10.19 -0.57
C CYS A 11 15.94 -10.32 -2.03
N TYR A 12 17.03 -11.04 -2.29
CA TYR A 12 17.65 -11.14 -3.61
C TYR A 12 16.77 -11.81 -4.69
N LEU A 13 15.98 -12.84 -4.32
CA LEU A 13 15.04 -13.53 -5.22
C LEU A 13 13.63 -13.61 -4.63
N LEU A 14 13.33 -12.70 -3.71
CA LEU A 14 12.07 -12.65 -3.00
C LEU A 14 11.38 -11.32 -3.27
N ALA A 15 10.09 -11.39 -3.54
CA ALA A 15 9.22 -10.23 -3.59
C ALA A 15 8.42 -10.16 -2.28
N LEU A 16 8.35 -8.95 -1.72
CA LEU A 16 7.50 -8.67 -0.56
C LEU A 16 6.19 -8.05 -1.08
N ARG A 17 5.06 -8.67 -0.75
CA ARG A 17 3.75 -8.05 -0.91
C ARG A 17 3.28 -7.59 0.45
N THR A 18 2.98 -6.31 0.57
CA THR A 18 2.52 -5.73 1.83
C THR A 18 1.18 -5.04 1.62
N MET A 19 0.24 -5.29 2.53
CA MET A 19 -1.03 -4.58 2.60
C MET A 19 -1.18 -4.03 4.02
N TYR A 20 -1.50 -2.74 4.11
CA TYR A 20 -1.82 -2.10 5.38
C TYR A 20 -3.32 -1.88 5.46
N VAL A 21 -4.00 -2.66 6.29
CA VAL A 21 -5.44 -2.51 6.52
C VAL A 21 -5.62 -1.65 7.74
N LYS A 22 -6.17 -0.45 7.57
CA LYS A 22 -6.58 0.42 8.68
C LYS A 22 -7.92 -0.10 9.19
N TYR A 23 -7.99 -0.52 10.45
CA TYR A 23 -9.19 -1.09 11.05
C TYR A 23 -9.53 -0.38 12.35
N ASP A 24 -10.83 -0.22 12.64
CA ASP A 24 -11.28 0.37 13.89
C ASP A 24 -11.46 -0.71 14.97
N HIS A 25 -10.38 -1.03 15.68
CA HIS A 25 -10.41 -2.09 16.69
C HIS A 25 -11.26 -1.76 17.93
N LEU A 26 -11.56 -0.48 18.18
CA LEU A 26 -12.15 -0.05 19.45
C LEU A 26 -13.65 0.19 19.32
N SER A 27 -14.12 0.77 18.21
CA SER A 27 -15.55 1.02 18.04
C SER A 27 -16.37 -0.25 17.84
N ASP A 28 -15.80 -1.29 17.23
CA ASP A 28 -16.52 -2.53 16.90
C ASP A 28 -16.99 -3.33 18.13
N SER A 29 -16.31 -3.17 19.26
CA SER A 29 -16.70 -3.82 20.53
C SER A 29 -17.65 -2.97 21.38
N CYS A 30 -18.03 -1.78 20.92
CA CYS A 30 -18.86 -0.86 21.68
C CYS A 30 -20.33 -1.31 21.67
N ALA A 31 -21.03 -1.19 22.81
CA ALA A 31 -22.44 -1.56 22.89
C ALA A 31 -23.36 -0.69 22.01
N SER A 32 -22.92 0.52 21.64
CA SER A 32 -23.60 1.42 20.70
C SER A 32 -23.10 1.28 19.26
N TYR A 33 -22.29 0.26 18.97
CA TYR A 33 -21.79 0.01 17.63
C TYR A 33 -22.93 -0.44 16.71
N HIS A 34 -23.21 0.38 15.72
CA HIS A 34 -23.97 -0.01 14.54
C HIS A 34 -22.98 -0.02 13.37
N GLU A 35 -22.71 -1.22 12.85
CA GLU A 35 -21.93 -1.40 11.62
C GLU A 35 -22.73 -0.77 10.47
N PRO A 36 -22.20 0.25 9.78
CA PRO A 36 -22.83 0.74 8.57
C PRO A 36 -22.73 -0.32 7.47
N GLU A 37 -23.74 -0.41 6.61
CA GLU A 37 -23.61 -1.24 5.42
C GLU A 37 -22.42 -0.76 4.59
N ILE A 38 -21.57 -1.72 4.20
CA ILE A 38 -20.40 -1.44 3.37
C ILE A 38 -20.92 -0.90 2.04
N PRO A 39 -20.56 0.33 1.63
CA PRO A 39 -21.00 0.86 0.35
C PRO A 39 -20.55 -0.07 -0.78
N ASP A 40 -21.38 -0.24 -1.81
CA ASP A 40 -21.11 -1.18 -2.92
C ASP A 40 -19.73 -0.95 -3.56
N ALA A 41 -19.25 0.30 -3.59
CA ALA A 41 -17.91 0.67 -4.07
C ALA A 41 -16.75 -0.01 -3.31
N TYR A 42 -16.97 -0.44 -2.07
CA TYR A 42 -15.99 -1.15 -1.24
C TYR A 42 -16.20 -2.67 -1.21
N SER A 43 -17.22 -3.19 -1.92
CA SER A 43 -17.44 -4.63 -2.09
C SER A 43 -16.45 -5.28 -3.10
N GLU A 44 -15.54 -4.49 -3.66
CA GLU A 44 -14.57 -4.94 -4.65
C GLU A 44 -13.54 -5.92 -4.08
N ASN A 45 -13.18 -6.94 -4.87
CA ASN A 45 -12.06 -7.83 -4.55
C ASN A 45 -10.73 -7.06 -4.56
N ILE A 46 -9.77 -7.46 -3.72
CA ILE A 46 -8.37 -7.01 -3.69
C ILE A 46 -7.77 -6.86 -5.10
N TYR A 47 -8.08 -7.77 -6.03
CA TYR A 47 -7.62 -7.67 -7.41
C TYR A 47 -8.06 -6.36 -8.08
N HIS A 48 -9.35 -6.02 -8.00
CA HIS A 48 -9.92 -4.81 -8.60
C HIS A 48 -9.40 -3.54 -7.91
N SER A 49 -9.30 -3.56 -6.58
CA SER A 49 -8.69 -2.47 -5.82
C SER A 49 -7.23 -2.21 -6.25
N THR A 50 -6.42 -3.27 -6.38
CA THR A 50 -5.02 -3.17 -6.82
C THR A 50 -4.92 -2.68 -8.28
N LEU A 51 -5.82 -3.15 -9.15
CA LEU A 51 -5.91 -2.73 -10.55
C LEU A 51 -6.24 -1.23 -10.65
N ASN A 52 -7.20 -0.76 -9.85
CA ASN A 52 -7.61 0.64 -9.77
C ASN A 52 -6.46 1.54 -9.30
N GLU A 53 -5.73 1.12 -8.26
CA GLU A 53 -4.55 1.84 -7.79
C GLU A 53 -3.46 1.91 -8.89
N TRP A 54 -3.24 0.80 -9.60
CA TRP A 54 -2.31 0.75 -10.73
C TRP A 54 -2.73 1.70 -11.87
N TYR A 55 -4.02 1.75 -12.20
CA TYR A 55 -4.55 2.66 -13.20
C TYR A 55 -4.34 4.13 -12.81
N SER A 56 -4.67 4.50 -11.57
CA SER A 56 -4.44 5.86 -11.07
C SER A 56 -2.98 6.26 -11.14
N LYS A 57 -2.06 5.35 -10.79
CA LYS A 57 -0.61 5.57 -10.94
C LYS A 57 -0.21 5.79 -12.39
N LEU A 58 -0.74 5.02 -13.34
CA LEU A 58 -0.43 5.18 -14.77
C LEU A 58 -0.91 6.52 -15.33
N ILE A 59 -2.15 6.91 -15.00
CA ILE A 59 -2.72 8.20 -15.42
C ILE A 59 -1.87 9.34 -14.85
N TYR A 60 -1.52 9.28 -13.56
CA TYR A 60 -0.63 10.26 -12.94
C TYR A 60 0.72 10.34 -13.67
N LYS A 61 1.36 9.21 -13.95
CA LYS A 61 2.63 9.17 -14.70
C LYS A 61 2.49 9.85 -16.06
N TYR A 62 1.41 9.57 -16.78
CA TYR A 62 1.15 10.12 -18.09
C TYR A 62 1.00 11.65 -18.03
N GLU A 63 0.17 12.16 -17.12
CA GLU A 63 -0.06 13.60 -17.01
C GLU A 63 1.22 14.35 -16.57
N GLN A 64 1.99 13.81 -15.62
CA GLN A 64 3.27 14.39 -15.23
C GLN A 64 4.28 14.38 -16.38
N TYR A 65 4.35 13.30 -17.16
CA TYR A 65 5.20 13.23 -18.34
C TYR A 65 4.87 14.34 -19.35
N ARG A 66 3.57 14.59 -19.58
CA ARG A 66 3.12 15.68 -20.46
C ARG A 66 3.51 17.05 -19.93
N VAL A 67 3.37 17.29 -18.63
CA VAL A 67 3.77 18.55 -17.99
C VAL A 67 5.26 18.80 -18.17
N ILE A 68 6.10 17.78 -17.91
CA ILE A 68 7.56 17.85 -18.10
C ILE A 68 7.89 18.16 -19.56
N LYS A 69 7.33 17.39 -20.51
CA LYS A 69 7.61 17.57 -21.94
C LYS A 69 7.14 18.94 -22.45
N LYS A 70 5.99 19.41 -21.99
CA LYS A 70 5.48 20.75 -22.32
C LYS A 70 6.43 21.85 -21.80
N ALA A 71 7.02 21.68 -20.62
CA ALA A 71 8.03 22.60 -20.10
C ALA A 71 9.33 22.56 -20.91
N GLU A 72 9.68 21.41 -21.50
CA GLU A 72 10.78 21.25 -22.48
C GLU A 72 10.43 21.78 -23.89
N GLY A 73 9.22 22.33 -24.10
CA GLY A 73 8.76 22.83 -25.40
C GLY A 73 8.27 21.73 -26.36
N VAL A 74 8.18 20.47 -25.91
CA VAL A 74 7.68 19.34 -26.70
C VAL A 74 6.20 19.12 -26.41
N SER A 75 5.36 19.24 -27.42
CA SER A 75 3.93 18.91 -27.29
C SER A 75 3.72 17.39 -27.39
N VAL A 76 3.11 16.82 -26.35
CA VAL A 76 2.70 15.40 -26.33
C VAL A 76 1.19 15.34 -26.57
N PRO A 77 0.73 14.65 -27.63
CA PRO A 77 -0.69 14.47 -27.91
C PRO A 77 -1.39 13.84 -26.71
N LYS A 78 -2.61 14.34 -26.40
CA LYS A 78 -3.44 13.73 -25.38
C LYS A 78 -3.91 12.37 -25.90
N GLN A 79 -3.60 11.31 -25.17
CA GLN A 79 -4.11 9.97 -25.38
C GLN A 79 -5.45 9.88 -24.64
N GLU A 80 -6.45 9.31 -25.30
CA GLU A 80 -7.67 8.90 -24.62
C GLU A 80 -7.36 7.66 -23.78
N TYR A 81 -7.89 7.65 -22.57
CA TYR A 81 -7.83 6.53 -21.66
C TYR A 81 -9.20 6.34 -21.03
N ASP A 82 -9.59 5.08 -20.87
CA ASP A 82 -10.87 4.66 -20.33
C ASP A 82 -10.62 3.48 -19.39
N ARG A 83 -10.99 3.64 -18.12
CA ARG A 83 -10.80 2.64 -17.07
C ARG A 83 -11.69 1.43 -17.28
N GLU A 84 -12.92 1.64 -17.75
CA GLU A 84 -13.93 0.59 -17.91
C GLU A 84 -13.63 -0.25 -19.16
N ALA A 85 -13.19 0.40 -20.25
CA ALA A 85 -12.73 -0.27 -21.46
C ALA A 85 -11.30 -0.84 -21.34
N GLY A 86 -10.59 -0.59 -20.24
CA GLY A 86 -9.20 -1.04 -20.02
C GLY A 86 -8.18 -0.36 -20.95
N ILE A 87 -8.54 0.78 -21.53
CA ILE A 87 -7.68 1.56 -22.43
C ILE A 87 -6.80 2.46 -21.57
N MET A 88 -5.50 2.15 -21.51
CA MET A 88 -4.55 2.89 -20.69
C MET A 88 -3.53 3.67 -21.51
N PRO A 89 -3.09 4.84 -21.02
CA PRO A 89 -2.09 5.63 -21.71
C PRO A 89 -0.73 4.93 -21.64
N GLN A 90 -0.02 4.95 -22.75
CA GLN A 90 1.34 4.41 -22.85
C GLN A 90 2.32 5.49 -22.41
N VAL A 91 3.08 5.22 -21.35
CA VAL A 91 3.99 6.20 -20.75
C VAL A 91 5.44 5.71 -20.87
N PRO A 92 6.31 6.41 -21.62
CA PRO A 92 7.75 6.18 -21.59
C PRO A 92 8.29 6.37 -20.17
N TYR A 93 9.39 5.68 -19.84
CA TYR A 93 10.03 5.89 -18.55
C TYR A 93 10.54 7.33 -18.44
N ALA A 94 10.08 8.05 -17.41
CA ALA A 94 10.54 9.39 -17.08
C ALA A 94 10.71 9.51 -15.57
N ARG A 95 11.79 10.19 -15.14
CA ARG A 95 11.99 10.53 -13.73
C ARG A 95 11.05 11.67 -13.37
N MET A 96 10.13 11.43 -12.45
CA MET A 96 9.20 12.44 -11.93
C MET A 96 9.69 12.96 -10.59
N PRO A 97 9.36 14.22 -10.23
CA PRO A 97 9.75 14.81 -8.95
C PRO A 97 9.08 14.10 -7.77
N VAL A 98 7.84 13.67 -7.94
CA VAL A 98 7.07 12.91 -6.93
C VAL A 98 6.78 11.52 -7.49
N SER A 99 6.98 10.50 -6.66
CA SER A 99 6.69 9.11 -7.04
C SER A 99 5.17 8.91 -7.14
N PRO A 100 4.67 8.10 -8.09
CA PRO A 100 3.25 7.81 -8.18
C PRO A 100 2.71 7.22 -6.87
N SER A 101 3.49 6.38 -6.19
CA SER A 101 3.11 5.82 -4.90
C SER A 101 2.94 6.89 -3.82
N THR A 102 3.82 7.90 -3.78
CA THR A 102 3.70 8.99 -2.80
C THR A 102 2.50 9.90 -3.10
N HIS A 103 2.13 10.06 -4.36
CA HIS A 103 0.95 10.81 -4.75
C HIS A 103 -0.34 10.12 -4.31
N ILE A 104 -0.49 8.82 -4.57
CA ILE A 104 -1.66 8.05 -4.11
C ILE A 104 -1.81 8.11 -2.59
N ILE A 105 -0.71 7.97 -1.84
CA ILE A 105 -0.73 8.10 -0.37
C ILE A 105 -1.25 9.48 0.06
N SER A 106 -0.84 10.55 -0.64
CA SER A 106 -1.32 11.90 -0.31
C SER A 106 -2.81 12.10 -0.60
N GLU A 107 -3.33 11.50 -1.69
CA GLU A 107 -4.77 11.54 -1.99
C GLU A 107 -5.57 10.77 -0.95
N GLU A 108 -5.10 9.60 -0.55
CA GLU A 108 -5.70 8.83 0.54
C GLU A 108 -5.72 9.62 1.84
N ASP A 109 -4.61 10.26 2.22
CA ASP A 109 -4.53 11.06 3.45
C ASP A 109 -5.53 12.22 3.47
N VAL A 110 -5.78 12.87 2.32
CA VAL A 110 -6.83 13.89 2.18
C VAL A 110 -8.21 13.29 2.39
N LEU A 111 -8.52 12.17 1.71
CA LEU A 111 -9.80 11.48 1.84
C LEU A 111 -10.05 11.00 3.28
N TYR A 112 -9.03 10.50 3.96
CA TYR A 112 -9.11 10.15 5.39
C TYR A 112 -9.31 11.39 6.27
N GLY A 113 -8.71 12.53 5.92
CA GLY A 113 -8.90 13.80 6.59
C GLY A 113 -10.37 14.25 6.54
N GLU A 114 -11.00 14.14 5.38
CA GLU A 114 -12.43 14.42 5.18
C GLU A 114 -13.31 13.43 5.95
N LEU A 115 -13.02 12.13 5.86
CA LEU A 115 -13.78 11.08 6.56
C LEU A 115 -13.76 11.29 8.07
N ARG A 116 -12.61 11.68 8.65
CA ARG A 116 -12.49 11.96 10.09
C ARG A 116 -13.43 13.05 10.59
N GLN A 117 -13.81 13.99 9.74
CA GLN A 117 -14.79 15.02 10.11
C GLN A 117 -16.18 14.41 10.36
N SER A 118 -16.55 13.38 9.59
CA SER A 118 -17.85 12.70 9.73
C SER A 118 -17.97 11.91 11.04
N PHE A 119 -16.85 11.55 11.68
CA PHE A 119 -16.84 10.81 12.95
C PHE A 119 -17.15 11.68 14.17
N ILE A 120 -17.18 13.01 14.01
CA ILE A 120 -17.54 13.94 15.08
C ILE A 120 -19.07 13.99 15.18
N THR A 121 -19.62 13.25 16.13
CA THR A 121 -21.06 13.25 16.44
C THR A 121 -21.32 13.90 17.80
N THR A 122 -22.42 14.65 17.91
CA THR A 122 -22.92 15.19 19.18
C THR A 122 -23.46 14.04 20.04
N VAL A 123 -22.88 13.86 21.22
CA VAL A 123 -23.23 12.80 22.17
C VAL A 123 -23.69 13.43 23.50
N GLU A 124 -24.44 12.67 24.28
CA GLU A 124 -24.90 13.09 25.61
C GLU A 124 -23.71 13.36 26.58
N PRO A 125 -23.91 14.17 27.64
CA PRO A 125 -22.83 14.57 28.55
C PRO A 125 -22.08 13.41 29.22
N ASN A 126 -22.75 12.27 29.39
CA ASN A 126 -22.21 11.08 30.06
C ASN A 126 -21.66 10.04 29.07
N VAL A 127 -21.67 10.32 27.77
CA VAL A 127 -21.27 9.38 26.72
C VAL A 127 -20.00 9.89 26.04
N VAL A 128 -18.99 9.04 25.95
CA VAL A 128 -17.75 9.35 25.23
C VAL A 128 -17.87 8.89 23.78
N ASN A 129 -17.69 9.82 22.84
CA ASN A 129 -17.63 9.46 21.42
C ASN A 129 -16.26 8.82 21.09
N LEU A 130 -16.20 7.49 21.14
CA LEU A 130 -15.00 6.73 20.76
C LEU A 130 -14.68 6.83 19.26
N ARG A 131 -15.67 7.10 18.39
CA ARG A 131 -15.46 7.31 16.95
C ARG A 131 -14.65 8.59 16.65
N LYS A 132 -14.75 9.62 17.49
CA LYS A 132 -13.86 10.80 17.41
C LYS A 132 -12.40 10.44 17.75
N HIS A 133 -12.20 9.42 18.57
CA HIS A 133 -10.91 8.98 19.06
C HIS A 133 -10.42 7.70 18.38
N ILE A 134 -10.92 7.38 17.17
CA ILE A 134 -10.53 6.17 16.45
C ILE A 134 -9.01 6.15 16.31
N ILE A 135 -8.41 5.25 17.07
CA ILE A 135 -7.07 4.77 16.79
C ILE A 135 -7.31 3.74 15.70
N LEU A 136 -7.11 4.15 14.44
CA LEU A 136 -7.01 3.22 13.31
C LEU A 136 -5.73 2.41 13.54
N GLY A 137 -5.83 1.40 14.40
CA GLY A 137 -4.82 0.35 14.47
C GLY A 137 -4.87 -0.37 13.14
N GLY A 138 -3.72 -0.52 12.50
CA GLY A 138 -3.68 -1.20 11.23
C GLY A 138 -2.95 -2.52 11.30
N ILE A 139 -3.52 -3.51 10.62
CA ILE A 139 -2.90 -4.82 10.45
C ILE A 139 -2.01 -4.73 9.22
N PHE A 140 -0.72 -5.01 9.40
CA PHE A 140 0.19 -5.23 8.29
C PHE A 140 0.11 -6.69 7.88
N PHE A 141 -0.43 -6.93 6.69
CA PHE A 141 -0.27 -8.19 6.00
C PHE A 141 1.03 -8.13 5.22
N VAL A 142 1.94 -9.05 5.51
CA VAL A 142 3.23 -9.14 4.85
C VAL A 142 3.38 -10.56 4.33
N GLU A 143 3.40 -10.70 3.01
CA GLU A 143 3.53 -11.97 2.34
C GLU A 143 4.84 -11.98 1.54
N LEU A 144 5.59 -13.08 1.64
CA LEU A 144 6.80 -13.29 0.85
C LEU A 144 6.49 -14.22 -0.33
N TYR A 145 6.99 -13.83 -1.50
CA TYR A 145 6.86 -14.59 -2.74
C TYR A 145 8.22 -14.84 -3.38
N PHE A 146 8.37 -15.97 -4.06
CA PHE A 146 9.52 -16.18 -4.93
C PHE A 146 9.38 -15.31 -6.18
N GLN A 147 10.39 -14.49 -6.44
CA GLN A 147 10.49 -13.74 -7.68
C GLN A 147 10.95 -14.68 -8.81
N PRO A 148 10.36 -14.59 -10.01
CA PRO A 148 10.87 -15.32 -11.16
C PRO A 148 12.31 -14.88 -11.49
N PRO A 149 13.12 -15.76 -12.10
CA PRO A 149 14.48 -15.43 -12.52
C PRO A 149 14.48 -14.16 -13.37
N GLN A 150 15.25 -13.16 -12.94
CA GLN A 150 15.41 -11.92 -13.72
C GLN A 150 16.31 -12.18 -14.94
N PRO A 151 16.18 -11.37 -16.01
CA PRO A 151 17.07 -11.44 -17.16
C PRO A 151 18.53 -11.30 -16.73
N GLN A 152 19.38 -12.24 -17.13
CA GLN A 152 20.82 -12.16 -16.95
C GLN A 152 21.44 -11.52 -18.20
N LEU A 153 22.13 -10.40 -18.02
CA LEU A 153 22.86 -9.72 -19.08
C LEU A 153 24.23 -10.41 -19.27
N LEU A 154 24.43 -11.00 -20.44
CA LEU A 154 25.73 -11.49 -20.87
C LEU A 154 26.44 -10.36 -21.61
N VAL A 155 27.13 -9.52 -20.85
CA VAL A 155 27.81 -8.30 -21.36
C VAL A 155 28.77 -8.62 -22.51
N SER A 156 29.43 -9.77 -22.46
CA SER A 156 30.36 -10.23 -23.51
C SER A 156 29.69 -10.64 -24.82
N MET A 157 28.38 -10.90 -24.81
CA MET A 157 27.62 -11.38 -25.96
C MET A 157 26.51 -10.41 -26.41
N GLU A 158 26.44 -9.22 -25.80
CA GLU A 158 25.35 -8.24 -26.00
C GLU A 158 23.94 -8.88 -25.95
N MET A 159 23.80 -9.95 -25.16
CA MET A 159 22.60 -10.77 -25.12
C MET A 159 22.03 -10.80 -23.70
N SER A 160 20.70 -10.81 -23.60
CA SER A 160 20.02 -11.08 -22.33
C SER A 160 19.39 -12.47 -22.36
N ILE A 161 19.71 -13.31 -21.37
CA ILE A 161 19.10 -14.63 -21.21
C ILE A 161 18.15 -14.57 -20.02
N THR A 162 16.88 -14.92 -20.26
CA THR A 162 15.90 -15.09 -19.18
C THR A 162 15.44 -16.54 -19.15
N ARG A 163 15.62 -17.22 -18.01
CA ARG A 163 15.08 -18.58 -17.83
C ARG A 163 13.57 -18.50 -17.63
N LEU A 164 12.81 -18.97 -18.63
CA LEU A 164 11.37 -19.08 -18.57
C LEU A 164 10.98 -20.40 -17.89
N LEU A 165 10.74 -20.35 -16.57
CA LEU A 165 10.19 -21.48 -15.82
C LEU A 165 8.66 -21.51 -16.00
N VAL A 166 8.11 -22.65 -16.41
CA VAL A 166 6.68 -22.88 -16.67
C VAL A 166 6.19 -23.97 -15.71
N PRO A 167 5.01 -23.84 -15.06
CA PRO A 167 4.04 -22.74 -15.16
C PRO A 167 4.43 -21.52 -14.32
N LYS A 168 4.17 -20.32 -14.85
CA LYS A 168 4.46 -19.04 -14.19
C LYS A 168 3.33 -18.69 -13.23
N PHE A 169 3.37 -19.26 -12.02
CA PHE A 169 2.50 -18.85 -10.92
C PHE A 169 3.33 -18.28 -9.78
N LEU A 170 2.77 -17.30 -9.08
CA LEU A 170 3.35 -16.78 -7.85
C LEU A 170 3.42 -17.93 -6.84
N LYS A 171 4.61 -18.17 -6.28
CA LYS A 171 4.82 -19.17 -5.23
C LYS A 171 5.09 -18.46 -3.91
N GLU A 172 4.25 -18.70 -2.93
CA GLU A 172 4.42 -18.18 -1.58
C GLU A 172 5.62 -18.85 -0.89
N VAL A 173 6.37 -18.05 -0.14
CA VAL A 173 7.50 -18.51 0.67
C VAL A 173 6.99 -18.72 2.08
N LYS A 174 6.94 -19.99 2.52
CA LYS A 174 6.56 -20.31 3.90
C LYS A 174 7.67 -19.87 4.85
N PHE A 175 7.45 -18.76 5.55
CA PHE A 175 8.37 -18.21 6.54
C PHE A 175 7.66 -18.06 7.89
N ARG A 176 8.30 -18.56 8.96
CA ARG A 176 7.80 -18.41 10.32
C ARG A 176 8.98 -18.28 11.27
N VAL A 177 8.98 -17.22 12.08
CA VAL A 177 9.93 -17.06 13.19
C VAL A 177 9.13 -17.00 14.49
N PRO A 178 9.43 -17.84 15.48
CA PRO A 178 8.79 -17.73 16.79
C PRO A 178 9.25 -16.43 17.47
N TYR A 179 8.30 -15.57 17.81
CA TYR A 179 8.57 -14.36 18.57
C TYR A 179 8.93 -14.75 20.02
N LYS A 180 10.08 -14.28 20.50
CA LYS A 180 10.44 -14.32 21.92
C LYS A 180 10.29 -12.91 22.47
N ALA A 181 9.31 -12.72 23.35
CA ALA A 181 9.12 -11.44 24.01
C ALA A 181 10.39 -11.05 24.79
N PRO A 182 10.84 -9.78 24.72
CA PRO A 182 11.92 -9.30 25.56
C PRO A 182 11.53 -9.45 27.03
N ALA A 183 12.51 -9.74 27.88
CA ALA A 183 12.26 -9.80 29.32
C ALA A 183 11.69 -8.46 29.81
N PRO A 184 10.69 -8.48 30.73
CA PRO A 184 10.15 -7.24 31.29
C PRO A 184 11.26 -6.43 31.96
N ALA A 185 11.18 -5.10 31.85
CA ALA A 185 12.12 -4.21 32.50
C ALA A 185 12.14 -4.49 34.02
N PRO A 186 13.31 -4.45 34.69
CA PRO A 186 13.39 -4.64 36.12
C PRO A 186 12.52 -3.58 36.81
N ALA A 187 11.71 -4.00 37.79
CA ALA A 187 10.87 -3.09 38.54
C ALA A 187 11.73 -1.97 39.15
N PRO A 188 11.27 -0.70 39.13
CA PRO A 188 11.98 0.37 39.81
C PRO A 188 12.10 -0.03 41.28
N SER A 189 13.34 -0.13 41.77
CA SER A 189 13.62 -0.40 43.17
C SER A 189 12.84 0.63 43.99
N SER A 190 11.89 0.16 44.79
CA SER A 190 11.19 0.98 45.77
C SER A 190 12.24 1.51 46.74
N THR A 191 12.73 2.73 46.50
CA THR A 191 13.49 3.50 47.48
C THR A 191 12.53 3.78 48.62
N THR A 192 12.58 2.91 49.62
CA THR A 192 12.03 3.15 50.94
C THR A 192 13.06 3.99 51.67
N ALA A 193 12.77 5.28 51.83
CA ALA A 193 13.40 6.17 52.81
C ALA A 193 12.39 7.28 53.14
#